data_AF-A0AA89AUF1-F1
#
_entry.id   AF-A0AA89AUF1-F1
#
_cell.length_a   1.000
_cell.length_b   1.000
_cell.length_c   1.000
_cell.angle_alpha   90.00
_cell.angle_beta   90.00
_cell.angle_gamma   90.00
#
_symmetry.space_group_name_H-M   'P 1'
#
loop_
_entity.id
_entity.type
_entity.pdbx_description
1 polymer ?
#
loop_
_entity_poly.entity_id
_entity_poly.type
_entity_poly.pdbx_seq_one_letter_code
_entity_poly.pdbx_strand_id
1 'polypeptide(L)'
;MLTNVLTALKSSNICHITLQTGTKHYMGPIFDAALSNQLIPHAPPFREDYPRLPFPNFYFALEDLVASHARTFTYSIHRSSIIIGASSRSVHNSMLTLSVYATICKHEGLPFRYFGNRYTWEHFCDMSDARVLAEQHIWVAVTDTAKNQAFNCTNGDVFAWKSFWKALCSVFDLEFVEYDEEQRNLVFAETMIAS
;
A
#
# COMPACT_ATOMS: atom_id res chain seq x y z
N MET A 1 -9.05 -8.38 -15.68
CA MET A 1 -9.80 -9.05 -14.59
C MET A 1 -11.14 -8.36 -14.31
N LEU A 2 -11.18 -7.06 -13.99
CA LEU A 2 -12.44 -6.35 -13.67
C LEU A 2 -13.51 -6.46 -14.78
N THR A 3 -13.12 -6.31 -16.06
CA THR A 3 -14.04 -6.51 -17.20
C THR A 3 -14.76 -7.86 -17.18
N ASN A 4 -14.06 -8.93 -16.80
CA ASN A 4 -14.64 -10.28 -16.74
C ASN A 4 -15.66 -10.37 -15.61
N VAL A 5 -15.35 -9.80 -14.44
CA VAL A 5 -16.26 -9.73 -13.30
C VAL A 5 -17.53 -8.96 -13.68
N LEU A 6 -17.39 -7.75 -14.24
CA LEU A 6 -18.52 -6.94 -14.67
C LEU A 6 -19.37 -7.65 -15.74
N THR A 7 -18.74 -8.35 -16.67
CA THR A 7 -19.43 -9.10 -17.72
C THR A 7 -20.24 -10.26 -17.16
N ALA A 8 -19.66 -11.03 -16.24
CA ALA A 8 -20.34 -12.15 -15.59
C ALA A 8 -21.53 -11.70 -14.74
N LEU A 9 -21.49 -10.47 -14.22
CA LEU A 9 -22.50 -9.93 -13.32
C LEU A 9 -23.60 -9.11 -14.05
N LYS A 10 -23.59 -9.01 -15.38
CA LYS A 10 -24.57 -8.22 -16.15
C LYS A 10 -26.03 -8.55 -15.89
N SER A 11 -26.35 -9.80 -15.56
CA SER A 11 -27.72 -10.26 -15.29
C SER A 11 -28.10 -10.25 -13.81
N SER A 12 -27.23 -9.74 -12.94
CA SER A 12 -27.45 -9.69 -11.50
C SER A 12 -27.98 -8.33 -11.04
N ASN A 13 -28.70 -8.31 -9.91
CA ASN A 13 -29.26 -7.08 -9.33
C ASN A 13 -28.23 -6.31 -8.49
N ILE A 14 -27.07 -6.00 -9.07
CA ILE A 14 -26.01 -5.24 -8.37
C ILE A 14 -26.40 -3.78 -8.27
N CYS A 15 -26.30 -3.23 -7.06
CA CYS A 15 -26.54 -1.81 -6.78
C CYS A 15 -25.24 -1.01 -6.61
N HIS A 16 -24.15 -1.66 -6.20
CA HIS A 16 -22.90 -0.99 -5.87
C HIS A 16 -21.66 -1.85 -6.16
N ILE A 17 -20.57 -1.20 -6.60
CA ILE A 17 -19.24 -1.81 -6.74
C ILE A 17 -18.19 -0.98 -6.02
N THR A 18 -17.45 -1.63 -5.14
CA THR A 18 -16.29 -1.05 -4.47
C THR A 18 -15.01 -1.47 -5.17
N LEU A 19 -14.23 -0.49 -5.63
CA LEU A 19 -12.93 -0.67 -6.28
C LEU A 19 -11.81 -0.22 -5.35
N GLN A 20 -10.93 -1.15 -4.96
CA GLN A 20 -9.73 -0.82 -4.20
C GLN A 20 -8.54 -0.57 -5.13
N THR A 21 -7.87 0.58 -4.95
CA THR A 21 -6.62 0.95 -5.62
C THR A 21 -5.54 1.26 -4.58
N GLY A 22 -4.88 2.41 -4.61
CA GLY A 22 -3.93 2.81 -3.58
C GLY A 22 -3.11 4.04 -3.92
N THR A 23 -2.19 4.41 -3.01
CA THR A 23 -1.37 5.63 -3.08
C THR A 23 -0.52 5.78 -4.36
N LYS A 24 -0.25 4.68 -5.09
CA LYS A 24 0.36 4.73 -6.44
C LYS A 24 -0.44 5.55 -7.45
N HIS A 25 -1.71 5.88 -7.17
CA HIS A 25 -2.48 6.87 -7.94
C HIS A 25 -1.73 8.22 -8.01
N TYR A 26 -1.12 8.64 -6.91
CA TYR A 26 -0.46 9.94 -6.76
C TYR A 26 1.05 9.91 -6.93
N MET A 27 1.66 8.73 -6.74
CA MET A 27 3.13 8.58 -6.72
C MET A 27 3.73 8.11 -8.05
N GLY A 28 2.93 7.50 -8.93
CA GLY A 28 3.49 6.86 -10.10
C GLY A 28 3.93 5.41 -9.89
N PRO A 29 4.59 4.80 -10.88
CA PRO A 29 5.09 3.44 -10.83
C PRO A 29 6.42 3.39 -10.05
N ILE A 30 6.39 3.72 -8.76
CA ILE A 30 7.59 3.83 -7.90
C ILE A 30 8.43 2.54 -7.79
N PHE A 31 7.87 1.40 -8.22
CA PHE A 31 8.55 0.09 -8.23
C PHE A 31 9.06 -0.30 -9.63
N ASP A 32 8.79 0.50 -10.66
CA ASP A 32 9.32 0.30 -12.00
C ASP A 32 10.64 1.06 -12.12
N ALA A 33 11.76 0.34 -12.10
CA ALA A 33 13.10 0.92 -12.16
C ALA A 33 13.35 1.75 -13.43
N ALA A 34 12.64 1.46 -14.53
CA ALA A 34 12.79 2.21 -15.77
C ALA A 34 12.06 3.56 -15.72
N LEU A 35 10.96 3.63 -14.96
CA LEU A 35 10.04 4.78 -14.93
C LEU A 35 10.09 5.60 -13.63
N SER A 36 10.67 5.07 -12.55
CA SER A 36 10.65 5.69 -11.21
C SER A 36 11.27 7.08 -11.17
N ASN A 37 12.24 7.37 -12.05
CA ASN A 37 12.96 8.65 -12.10
C ASN A 37 12.38 9.63 -13.13
N GLN A 38 11.35 9.22 -13.88
CA GLN A 38 10.80 10.01 -14.99
C GLN A 38 9.60 10.87 -14.58
N LEU A 39 9.06 10.66 -13.38
CA LEU A 39 7.82 11.29 -12.92
C LEU A 39 8.06 12.00 -11.60
N ILE A 40 7.44 13.17 -11.46
CA ILE A 40 7.39 13.91 -10.20
C ILE A 40 6.07 13.53 -9.53
N PRO A 41 6.11 12.84 -8.38
CA PRO A 41 4.92 12.60 -7.56
C PRO A 41 4.24 13.91 -7.16
N HIS A 42 2.96 13.86 -6.88
CA HIS A 42 2.31 14.99 -6.19
C HIS A 42 2.94 15.23 -4.82
N ALA A 43 2.81 16.46 -4.31
CA ALA A 43 3.26 16.76 -2.96
C ALA A 43 2.28 16.17 -1.92
N PRO A 44 2.74 15.47 -0.87
CA PRO A 44 1.88 15.08 0.24
C PRO A 44 1.46 16.31 1.07
N PRO A 45 0.32 16.26 1.80
CA PRO A 45 -0.61 15.13 1.89
C PRO A 45 -1.43 14.97 0.61
N PHE A 46 -1.57 13.72 0.13
CA PHE A 46 -2.30 13.43 -1.10
C PHE A 46 -3.80 13.66 -0.92
N ARG A 47 -4.41 14.29 -1.93
CA ARG A 47 -5.84 14.60 -1.96
C ARG A 47 -6.49 13.94 -3.16
N GLU A 48 -7.74 13.54 -3.01
CA GLU A 48 -8.47 12.76 -4.01
C GLU A 48 -8.75 13.54 -5.30
N ASP A 49 -8.78 14.87 -5.20
CA ASP A 49 -8.97 15.83 -6.28
C ASP A 49 -7.70 16.11 -7.10
N TYR A 50 -6.55 15.54 -6.72
CA TYR A 50 -5.33 15.67 -7.51
C TYR A 50 -5.49 15.05 -8.90
N PRO A 51 -5.00 15.73 -9.96
CA PRO A 51 -5.11 15.22 -11.31
C PRO A 51 -4.27 13.95 -11.46
N ARG A 52 -4.69 13.08 -12.37
CA ARG A 52 -3.88 11.90 -12.72
C ARG A 52 -2.52 12.34 -13.23
N LEU A 53 -1.47 11.65 -12.79
CA LEU A 53 -0.14 11.83 -13.36
C LEU A 53 -0.13 11.37 -14.83
N PRO A 54 0.69 12.00 -15.69
CA PRO A 54 0.71 11.71 -17.13
C PRO A 54 1.50 10.42 -17.45
N PHE A 55 1.07 9.28 -16.92
CA PHE A 55 1.69 7.98 -17.17
C PHE A 55 0.65 6.83 -17.21
N PRO A 56 1.00 5.70 -17.84
CA PRO A 56 0.14 4.51 -17.82
C PRO A 56 0.04 3.89 -16.42
N ASN A 57 -1.10 4.10 -15.74
CA ASN A 57 -1.43 3.44 -14.48
C ASN A 57 -2.65 2.55 -14.66
N PHE A 58 -2.54 1.27 -14.30
CA PHE A 58 -3.68 0.37 -14.35
C PHE A 58 -4.82 0.82 -13.40
N TYR A 59 -4.54 1.58 -12.33
CA TYR A 59 -5.58 2.19 -11.50
C TYR A 59 -6.50 3.10 -12.32
N PHE A 60 -5.94 3.93 -13.20
CA PHE A 60 -6.74 4.85 -14.03
C PHE A 60 -7.66 4.07 -14.96
N ALA A 61 -7.16 3.00 -15.59
CA ALA A 61 -7.96 2.13 -16.44
C ALA A 61 -9.10 1.42 -15.67
N LEU A 62 -8.85 0.99 -14.43
CA LEU A 62 -9.88 0.38 -13.57
C LEU A 62 -10.95 1.42 -13.15
N GLU A 63 -10.52 2.63 -12.78
CA GLU A 63 -11.42 3.73 -12.43
C GLU A 63 -12.31 4.13 -13.63
N ASP A 64 -11.73 4.28 -14.83
CA ASP A 64 -12.48 4.60 -16.05
C ASP A 64 -13.49 3.51 -16.41
N LEU A 65 -13.09 2.24 -16.24
CA LEU A 65 -13.97 1.10 -16.50
C LEU A 65 -15.17 1.09 -15.56
N VAL A 66 -14.98 1.28 -14.25
CA VAL A 66 -16.11 1.28 -13.31
C VAL A 66 -16.99 2.52 -13.51
N ALA A 67 -16.41 3.69 -13.76
CA ALA A 67 -17.15 4.92 -14.03
C ALA A 67 -18.00 4.82 -15.31
N SER A 68 -17.55 4.08 -16.33
CA SER A 68 -18.33 3.86 -17.55
C SER A 68 -19.66 3.13 -17.31
N HIS A 69 -19.82 2.45 -16.17
CA HIS A 69 -21.03 1.72 -15.77
C HIS A 69 -21.89 2.48 -14.73
N ALA A 70 -21.58 3.75 -14.43
CA ALA A 70 -22.26 4.53 -13.40
C ALA A 70 -23.78 4.74 -13.61
N ARG A 71 -24.28 4.48 -14.82
CA ARG A 71 -25.73 4.50 -15.14
C ARG A 71 -26.44 3.22 -14.71
N THR A 72 -25.71 2.13 -14.47
CA THR A 72 -26.25 0.81 -14.15
C THR A 72 -26.17 0.52 -12.66
N PHE A 73 -25.07 0.90 -12.02
CA PHE A 73 -24.85 0.76 -10.58
C PHE A 73 -24.00 1.93 -10.07
N THR A 74 -24.05 2.15 -8.75
CA THR A 74 -23.14 3.11 -8.11
C THR A 74 -21.78 2.49 -7.85
N TYR A 75 -20.75 3.31 -7.67
CA TYR A 75 -19.42 2.80 -7.34
C TYR A 75 -18.71 3.62 -6.27
N SER A 76 -17.61 3.08 -5.75
CA SER A 76 -16.67 3.81 -4.91
C SER A 76 -15.24 3.38 -5.22
N ILE A 77 -14.30 4.30 -5.06
CA ILE A 77 -12.86 4.02 -5.24
C ILE A 77 -12.17 4.26 -3.91
N HIS A 78 -11.39 3.28 -3.43
CA HIS A 78 -10.70 3.35 -2.15
C HIS A 78 -9.20 3.26 -2.35
N ARG A 79 -8.49 4.35 -2.05
CA ARG A 79 -7.05 4.52 -2.24
C ARG A 79 -6.36 4.30 -0.90
N SER A 80 -6.03 3.06 -0.58
CA SER A 80 -5.30 2.71 0.63
C SER A 80 -3.83 3.13 0.55
N SER A 81 -3.24 3.41 1.71
CA SER A 81 -1.79 3.41 1.92
C SER A 81 -1.25 1.98 2.01
N ILE A 82 -0.10 1.79 2.64
CA ILE A 82 0.48 0.47 2.94
C ILE A 82 -0.50 -0.29 3.84
N ILE A 83 -1.00 -1.42 3.35
CA ILE A 83 -1.99 -2.22 4.08
C ILE A 83 -1.31 -3.07 5.15
N ILE A 84 -1.81 -2.97 6.37
CA ILE A 84 -1.49 -3.86 7.50
C ILE A 84 -2.62 -4.89 7.62
N GLY A 85 -2.28 -6.17 7.52
CA GLY A 85 -3.25 -7.25 7.66
C GLY A 85 -2.61 -8.63 7.81
N ALA A 86 -3.44 -9.66 7.98
CA ALA A 86 -3.01 -11.00 8.36
C ALA A 86 -3.14 -12.07 7.24
N SER A 87 -3.22 -11.65 5.96
CA SER A 87 -3.35 -12.62 4.86
C SER A 87 -2.01 -13.23 4.48
N SER A 88 -1.87 -14.55 4.65
CA SER A 88 -0.71 -15.33 4.19
C SER A 88 -0.64 -15.51 2.67
N ARG A 89 -1.70 -15.15 1.94
CA ARG A 89 -1.78 -15.26 0.47
C ARG A 89 -1.61 -13.91 -0.24
N SER A 90 -1.50 -12.82 0.51
CA SER A 90 -1.31 -11.50 -0.09
C SER A 90 0.09 -11.40 -0.70
N VAL A 91 0.14 -10.99 -1.96
CA VAL A 91 1.38 -10.67 -2.67
C VAL A 91 2.06 -9.40 -2.14
N HIS A 92 1.32 -8.58 -1.38
CA HIS A 92 1.80 -7.35 -0.76
C HIS A 92 1.41 -7.36 0.73
N ASN A 93 2.25 -7.95 1.57
CA ASN A 93 2.04 -8.01 3.03
C ASN A 93 3.31 -7.62 3.79
N SER A 94 3.43 -6.32 4.11
CA SER A 94 4.59 -5.80 4.83
C SER A 94 4.75 -6.42 6.22
N MET A 95 3.65 -6.66 6.94
CA MET A 95 3.72 -7.23 8.29
C MET A 95 4.23 -8.66 8.31
N LEU A 96 3.73 -9.50 7.40
CA LEU A 96 4.19 -10.88 7.29
C LEU A 96 5.68 -10.93 6.89
N THR A 97 6.08 -10.12 5.90
CA THR A 97 7.49 -10.03 5.49
C THR A 97 8.39 -9.62 6.65
N LEU A 98 8.01 -8.59 7.40
CA LEU A 98 8.77 -8.14 8.58
C LEU A 98 8.82 -9.19 9.69
N SER A 99 7.71 -9.90 9.91
CA SER A 99 7.63 -10.97 10.91
C SER A 99 8.55 -12.14 10.56
N VAL A 100 8.59 -12.53 9.29
CA VAL A 100 9.49 -13.58 8.81
C VAL A 100 10.95 -13.13 8.93
N TYR A 101 11.27 -11.90 8.53
CA TYR A 101 12.62 -11.36 8.65
C TYR A 101 13.10 -11.33 10.12
N ALA A 102 12.26 -10.81 11.03
CA ALA A 102 12.55 -10.80 12.46
C ALA A 102 12.76 -12.22 13.02
N THR A 103 11.91 -13.17 12.61
CA THR A 103 12.00 -14.57 13.04
C THR A 103 13.31 -15.22 12.56
N ILE A 104 13.73 -14.97 11.32
CA ILE A 104 15.01 -15.45 10.78
C ILE A 104 16.18 -14.85 11.57
N CYS A 105 16.19 -13.54 11.78
CA CYS A 105 17.24 -12.88 12.58
C CYS A 105 17.34 -13.47 13.99
N LYS A 106 16.20 -13.72 14.65
CA LYS A 106 16.17 -14.35 15.98
C LYS A 106 16.75 -15.76 15.95
N HIS A 107 16.38 -16.55 14.95
CA HIS A 107 16.82 -17.94 14.82
C HIS A 107 18.33 -18.05 14.55
N GLU A 108 18.86 -17.20 13.66
CA GLU A 108 20.26 -17.19 13.26
C GLU A 108 21.17 -16.39 14.21
N GLY A 109 20.60 -15.72 15.22
CA GLY A 109 21.36 -14.82 16.10
C GLY A 109 21.93 -13.59 15.39
N LEU A 110 21.29 -13.16 14.29
CA LEU A 110 21.70 -12.01 13.48
C LEU A 110 20.99 -10.72 13.92
N PRO A 111 21.62 -9.55 13.75
CA PRO A 111 20.98 -8.27 14.05
C PRO A 111 19.79 -7.99 13.11
N PHE A 112 18.65 -7.59 13.68
CA PHE A 112 17.45 -7.21 12.94
C PHE A 112 17.55 -5.76 12.45
N ARG A 113 18.20 -5.57 11.32
CA ARG A 113 18.58 -4.26 10.78
C ARG A 113 17.50 -3.67 9.88
N TYR A 114 17.31 -2.36 9.96
CA TYR A 114 16.41 -1.65 9.07
C TYR A 114 16.95 -1.65 7.62
N PHE A 115 16.14 -2.11 6.66
CA PHE A 115 16.54 -2.25 5.25
C PHE A 115 16.20 -1.03 4.38
N GLY A 116 15.54 -0.02 4.95
CA GLY A 116 15.18 1.21 4.24
C GLY A 116 16.36 2.18 4.10
N ASN A 117 16.04 3.47 4.08
CA ASN A 117 17.03 4.54 4.02
C ASN A 117 16.80 5.55 5.15
N ARG A 118 17.74 6.48 5.35
CA ARG A 118 17.63 7.51 6.38
C ARG A 118 16.32 8.29 6.31
N TYR A 119 15.88 8.64 5.10
CA TYR A 119 14.63 9.36 4.90
C TYR A 119 13.44 8.59 5.49
N THR A 120 13.25 7.32 5.12
CA THR A 120 12.13 6.52 5.64
C THR A 120 12.30 6.18 7.11
N TRP A 121 13.53 6.08 7.62
CA TRP A 121 13.79 5.85 9.05
C TRP A 121 13.32 7.01 9.95
N GLU A 122 13.62 8.25 9.53
CA GLU A 122 13.45 9.46 10.34
C GLU A 122 12.10 10.17 10.10
N HIS A 123 11.48 9.98 8.94
CA HIS A 123 10.26 10.72 8.57
C HIS A 123 8.97 9.96 8.91
N PHE A 124 7.88 10.73 8.94
CA PHE A 124 6.54 10.20 9.15
C PHE A 124 6.01 9.44 7.95
N CYS A 125 5.32 8.34 8.24
CA CYS A 125 4.63 7.46 7.33
C CYS A 125 3.23 7.17 7.89
N ASP A 126 2.29 6.83 7.01
CA ASP A 126 0.96 6.34 7.37
C ASP A 126 0.77 4.91 6.86
N MET A 127 -0.28 4.26 7.36
CA MET A 127 -0.69 2.91 6.97
C MET A 127 -2.21 2.80 6.98
N SER A 128 -2.71 1.72 6.38
CA SER A 128 -4.14 1.37 6.37
C SER A 128 -4.33 -0.01 7.01
N ASP A 129 -4.98 -0.07 8.16
CA ASP A 129 -5.45 -1.33 8.73
C ASP A 129 -6.51 -1.94 7.80
N ALA A 130 -6.37 -3.22 7.48
CA ALA A 130 -7.29 -3.92 6.58
C ALA A 130 -8.75 -3.89 7.08
N ARG A 131 -8.98 -3.81 8.40
CA ARG A 131 -10.31 -3.70 8.99
C ARG A 131 -10.89 -2.30 8.79
N VAL A 132 -10.10 -1.25 9.00
CA VAL A 132 -10.51 0.14 8.72
C VAL A 132 -10.85 0.30 7.23
N LEU A 133 -10.04 -0.29 6.35
CA LEU A 133 -10.32 -0.30 4.92
C LEU A 133 -11.62 -1.04 4.58
N ALA A 134 -11.86 -2.20 5.19
CA ALA A 134 -13.10 -2.95 5.02
C ALA A 134 -14.33 -2.18 5.56
N GLU A 135 -14.20 -1.52 6.72
CA GLU A 135 -15.24 -0.66 7.28
C GLU A 135 -15.56 0.52 6.36
N GLN A 136 -14.54 1.17 5.78
CA GLN A 136 -14.75 2.24 4.81
C GLN A 136 -15.44 1.72 3.54
N HIS A 137 -15.07 0.53 3.03
CA HIS A 137 -15.76 -0.10 1.90
C HIS A 137 -17.25 -0.28 2.19
N ILE A 138 -17.59 -0.85 3.36
CA ILE A 138 -18.98 -1.08 3.77
C ILE A 138 -19.71 0.26 3.92
N TRP A 139 -19.12 1.22 4.63
CA TRP A 139 -19.71 2.53 4.88
C TRP A 139 -20.10 3.24 3.58
N VAL A 140 -19.19 3.31 2.60
CA VAL A 140 -19.50 3.95 1.30
C VAL A 140 -20.52 3.12 0.52
N ALA A 141 -20.46 1.79 0.59
CA ALA A 141 -21.41 0.91 -0.09
C ALA A 141 -22.86 1.05 0.41
N VAL A 142 -23.09 1.62 1.60
CA VAL A 142 -24.44 1.85 2.15
C VAL A 142 -24.81 3.32 2.35
N THR A 143 -23.90 4.26 2.09
CA THR A 143 -24.14 5.70 2.25
C THR A 143 -24.44 6.38 0.91
N ASP A 144 -25.66 6.91 0.74
CA ASP A 144 -26.11 7.50 -0.54
C ASP A 144 -25.33 8.76 -0.94
N THR A 145 -24.87 9.56 0.01
CA THR A 145 -24.08 10.77 -0.26
C THR A 145 -22.63 10.49 -0.63
N ALA A 146 -22.16 9.25 -0.43
CA ALA A 146 -20.77 8.85 -0.69
C ALA A 146 -20.59 8.14 -2.05
N LYS A 147 -21.66 8.02 -2.85
CA LYS A 147 -21.64 7.29 -4.12
C LYS A 147 -20.85 8.02 -5.21
N ASN A 148 -20.21 7.23 -6.06
CA ASN A 148 -19.47 7.65 -7.25
C ASN A 148 -18.30 8.60 -6.92
N GLN A 149 -17.69 8.40 -5.76
CA GLN A 149 -16.55 9.18 -5.26
C GLN A 149 -15.32 8.29 -5.06
N ALA A 150 -14.15 8.94 -4.99
CA ALA A 150 -12.92 8.33 -4.53
C ALA A 150 -12.58 8.81 -3.12
N PHE A 151 -12.02 7.92 -2.30
CA PHE A 151 -11.64 8.18 -0.92
C PHE A 151 -10.24 7.63 -0.66
N ASN A 152 -9.39 8.43 -0.03
CA ASN A 152 -8.21 7.94 0.66
C ASN A 152 -8.64 7.16 1.91
N CYS A 153 -7.86 6.16 2.28
CA CYS A 153 -8.09 5.39 3.49
C CYS A 153 -6.79 5.19 4.24
N THR A 154 -6.67 5.80 5.41
CA THR A 154 -5.53 5.64 6.34
C THR A 154 -6.07 5.47 7.74
N ASN A 155 -5.22 5.07 8.68
CA ASN A 155 -5.60 4.93 10.09
C ASN A 155 -5.93 6.26 10.79
N GLY A 156 -5.61 7.40 10.16
CA GLY A 156 -5.77 8.74 10.75
C GLY A 156 -4.62 9.19 11.65
N ASP A 157 -3.60 8.35 11.84
CA ASP A 157 -2.36 8.65 12.55
C ASP A 157 -1.12 8.51 11.64
N VAL A 158 0.04 8.89 12.19
CA VAL A 158 1.35 8.74 11.53
C VAL A 158 2.36 8.16 12.50
N PHE A 159 3.37 7.48 11.97
CA PHE A 159 4.47 6.91 12.74
C PHE A 159 5.81 7.11 12.01
N ALA A 160 6.92 7.03 12.73
CA ALA A 160 8.24 6.92 12.14
C ALA A 160 8.70 5.45 12.15
N TRP A 161 9.35 4.99 11.09
CA TRP A 161 9.84 3.60 11.01
C TRP A 161 10.78 3.26 12.17
N LYS A 162 11.56 4.23 12.67
CA LYS A 162 12.36 4.07 13.89
C LYS A 162 11.55 3.56 15.09
N SER A 163 10.40 4.19 15.37
CA SER A 163 9.53 3.80 16.48
C SER A 163 8.86 2.46 16.23
N PHE A 164 8.45 2.21 14.98
CA PHE A 164 7.86 0.94 14.59
C PHE A 164 8.84 -0.23 14.72
N TRP A 165 10.11 -0.01 14.35
CA TRP A 165 11.17 -1.01 14.46
C TRP A 165 11.43 -1.40 15.92
N LYS A 166 11.44 -0.42 16.84
CA LYS A 166 11.52 -0.69 18.29
C LYS A 166 10.37 -1.57 18.77
N ALA A 167 9.15 -1.31 18.29
CA ALA A 167 8.00 -2.13 18.64
C ALA A 167 8.15 -3.57 18.12
N LEU A 168 8.63 -3.75 16.88
CA LEU A 168 8.93 -5.08 16.33
C LEU A 168 10.02 -5.79 17.14
N CYS A 169 11.11 -5.11 17.49
CA CYS A 169 12.15 -5.68 18.34
C CYS A 169 11.57 -6.19 19.67
N SER A 170 10.69 -5.41 20.31
CA SER A 170 10.03 -5.82 21.54
C SER A 170 9.09 -7.02 21.35
N VAL A 171 8.35 -7.10 20.24
CA VAL A 171 7.41 -8.20 19.96
C VAL A 171 8.14 -9.52 19.70
N PHE A 172 9.30 -9.45 19.03
CA PHE A 172 10.07 -10.64 18.65
C PHE A 172 11.24 -10.95 19.61
N ASP A 173 11.38 -10.24 20.73
CA ASP A 173 12.50 -10.34 21.67
C ASP A 173 13.88 -10.20 21.00
N LEU A 174 14.04 -9.15 20.19
CA LEU A 174 15.28 -8.83 19.49
C LEU A 174 15.91 -7.58 20.10
N GLU A 175 17.24 -7.51 20.06
CA GLU A 175 17.95 -6.28 20.40
C GLU A 175 17.68 -5.20 19.34
N PHE A 176 17.43 -3.98 19.80
CA PHE A 176 17.28 -2.84 18.91
C PHE A 176 18.65 -2.33 18.44
N VAL A 177 18.85 -2.34 17.13
CA VAL A 177 20.03 -1.77 16.47
C VAL A 177 19.62 -0.46 15.80
N GLU A 178 20.35 0.61 16.08
CA GLU A 178 20.12 1.92 15.44
C GLU A 178 20.48 1.85 13.94
N TYR A 179 19.81 2.67 13.13
CA TYR A 179 20.08 2.72 11.69
C TYR A 179 21.52 3.20 11.42
N ASP A 180 22.22 2.43 10.60
CA ASP A 180 23.56 2.71 10.11
C ASP A 180 23.55 2.70 8.57
N GLU A 181 23.94 3.82 7.98
CA GLU A 181 23.88 4.06 6.54
C GLU A 181 24.99 3.30 5.79
N GLU A 182 26.12 3.01 6.45
CA GLU A 182 27.29 2.36 5.84
C GLU A 182 27.03 0.88 5.55
N GLN A 183 26.12 0.25 6.28
CA GLN A 183 25.85 -1.20 6.17
C GLN A 183 24.88 -1.59 5.06
N ARG A 184 24.23 -0.61 4.41
CA ARG A 184 23.36 -0.86 3.26
C ARG A 184 24.12 -1.48 2.08
N ASN A 185 25.42 -1.21 1.98
CA ASN A 185 26.28 -1.70 0.90
C ASN A 185 26.64 -3.19 1.03
N LEU A 186 26.46 -3.81 2.21
CA LEU A 186 26.88 -5.19 2.44
C LEU A 186 25.80 -6.21 2.01
N VAL A 187 24.52 -5.89 2.19
CA VAL A 187 23.42 -6.86 1.96
C VAL A 187 23.04 -7.00 0.47
N PHE A 188 23.24 -5.97 -0.35
CA PHE A 188 22.93 -6.04 -1.80
C PHE A 188 24.13 -6.40 -2.68
N ALA A 189 25.37 -6.21 -2.22
CA ALA A 189 26.56 -6.54 -3.00
C ALA A 189 26.85 -8.05 -3.01
N GLU A 190 26.56 -8.78 -1.92
CA GLU A 190 26.88 -10.21 -1.83
C GLU A 190 25.82 -11.10 -2.49
N THR A 191 24.56 -10.65 -2.58
CA THR A 191 23.46 -11.46 -3.14
C THR A 191 23.40 -11.44 -4.68
N MET A 192 24.18 -10.59 -5.36
CA MET A 192 24.25 -10.51 -6.84
C MET A 192 25.51 -11.18 -7.43
N ILE A 193 26.41 -11.71 -6.59
CA ILE A 193 27.62 -12.42 -7.02
C ILE A 193 27.47 -13.95 -6.85
N ALA A 194 26.41 -14.42 -6.22
CA ALA A 194 26.15 -15.84 -5.99
C ALA A 194 24.70 -16.26 -6.30
N SER A 195 24.26 -16.07 -7.55
CA SER A 195 23.24 -16.92 -8.22
C SER A 195 23.20 -16.68 -9.72
#